data_AF-A0ABD5WPZ1-F1
#
_entry.id   AF-A0ABD5WPZ1-F1
#
_cell.length_a   1.000
_cell.length_b   1.000
_cell.length_c   1.000
_cell.angle_alpha   90.00
_cell.angle_beta   90.00
_cell.angle_gamma   90.00
#
_symmetry.space_group_name_H-M   'P 1'
#
loop_
_entity.id
_entity.type
_entity.pdbx_description
1 polymer ?
#
loop_
_entity_poly.entity_id
_entity_poly.type
_entity_poly.pdbx_seq_one_letter_code
_entity_poly.pdbx_strand_id
1 'polypeptide(L)'
;MILWQTAKRWTYKGRNCEIQRTSVADAIQYRGLVEVETGLSDRALDAAPVADPQRKNRPKRHEDEEYREWVYFGWPDEELPDLREAVNGLAEYVRDREL
;
A
#
# COMPACT_ATOMS: atom_id res chain seq x y z
N MET A 1 -12.20 -11.05 -12.77
CA MET A 1 -11.96 -10.51 -11.41
C MET A 1 -10.49 -10.74 -11.07
N ILE A 2 -9.72 -9.68 -10.85
CA ILE A 2 -8.28 -9.80 -10.55
C ILE A 2 -8.12 -10.10 -9.06
N LEU A 3 -7.56 -11.28 -8.74
CA LEU A 3 -7.31 -11.68 -7.36
C LEU A 3 -5.90 -11.26 -6.94
N TRP A 4 -5.83 -10.35 -5.97
CA TRP A 4 -4.57 -9.92 -5.38
C TRP A 4 -4.23 -10.75 -4.15
N GLN A 5 -3.08 -11.40 -4.17
CA GLN A 5 -2.56 -12.20 -3.06
C GLN A 5 -1.46 -11.43 -2.33
N THR A 6 -1.46 -11.50 -0.99
CA THR A 6 -0.37 -10.97 -0.17
C THR A 6 0.89 -11.79 -0.41
N ALA A 7 1.92 -11.17 -1.00
CA ALA A 7 3.22 -11.80 -1.24
C ALA A 7 4.16 -11.59 -0.05
N LYS A 8 4.14 -10.39 0.56
CA LYS A 8 4.97 -10.05 1.71
C LYS A 8 4.25 -9.03 2.59
N ARG A 9 4.39 -9.15 3.90
CA ARG A 9 3.90 -8.17 4.88
C ARG A 9 4.97 -7.91 5.91
N TRP A 10 5.12 -6.67 6.34
CA TRP A 10 6.05 -6.28 7.39
C TRP A 10 5.60 -5.00 8.07
N THR A 11 6.23 -4.67 9.19
CA THR A 11 6.04 -3.38 9.86
C THR A 11 7.28 -2.53 9.62
N TYR A 12 7.10 -1.27 9.22
CA TYR A 12 8.17 -0.31 9.03
C TYR A 12 7.84 1.01 9.74
N LYS A 13 8.71 1.45 10.66
CA LYS A 13 8.51 2.64 11.49
C LYS A 13 7.11 2.74 12.13
N GLY A 14 6.58 1.60 12.60
CA GLY A 14 5.25 1.49 13.22
C GLY A 14 4.09 1.21 12.26
N ARG A 15 4.28 1.34 10.94
CA ARG A 15 3.21 1.12 9.94
C ARG A 15 3.23 -0.26 9.33
N ASN A 16 2.04 -0.81 9.11
CA ASN A 16 1.90 -2.05 8.37
C ASN A 16 2.06 -1.80 6.87
N CYS A 17 3.02 -2.50 6.29
CA CYS A 17 3.39 -2.45 4.89
C CYS A 17 3.13 -3.81 4.25
N GLU A 18 2.65 -3.80 3.00
CA GLU A 18 2.32 -5.02 2.28
C GLU A 18 2.71 -4.91 0.81
N ILE A 19 3.23 -6.01 0.26
CA ILE A 19 3.34 -6.22 -1.18
C ILE A 19 2.30 -7.26 -1.55
N GLN A 20 1.48 -6.91 -2.53
CA GLN A 20 0.58 -7.86 -3.17
C GLN A 20 1.05 -8.17 -4.58
N ARG A 21 0.76 -9.39 -5.01
CA ARG A 21 0.97 -9.84 -6.38
C ARG A 21 -0.32 -10.34 -6.98
N THR A 22 -0.44 -10.25 -8.29
CA THR A 22 -1.47 -10.92 -9.06
C THR A 22 -0.89 -11.41 -10.37
N SER A 23 -1.57 -12.35 -11.01
CA SER A 23 -1.20 -12.88 -12.32
C SER A 23 -2.30 -12.53 -13.30
N VAL A 24 -1.98 -11.76 -14.33
CA VAL A 24 -2.91 -11.30 -15.38
C VAL A 24 -2.28 -11.63 -16.72
N ALA A 25 -2.96 -12.45 -17.54
CA ALA A 25 -2.53 -12.80 -18.90
C ALA A 25 -1.03 -13.19 -18.99
N ASP A 26 -0.61 -14.13 -18.13
CA ASP A 26 0.78 -14.63 -18.03
C ASP A 26 1.85 -13.62 -17.58
N ALA A 27 1.45 -12.41 -17.17
CA ALA A 27 2.32 -11.44 -16.52
C ALA A 27 2.08 -11.37 -15.01
N ILE A 28 3.15 -11.21 -14.23
CA ILE A 28 3.07 -10.95 -12.79
C ILE A 28 3.01 -9.43 -12.60
N GLN A 29 2.00 -8.98 -11.86
CA GLN A 29 1.90 -7.58 -11.45
C GLN A 29 2.08 -7.48 -9.94
N TYR A 30 2.81 -6.46 -9.52
CA TYR A 30 3.02 -6.14 -8.12
C TYR A 30 2.33 -4.84 -7.75
N ARG A 31 1.98 -4.71 -6.48
CA ARG A 31 1.58 -3.44 -5.89
C ARG A 31 2.06 -3.32 -4.45
N GLY A 32 2.44 -2.12 -4.09
CA GLY A 32 2.78 -1.74 -2.73
C GLY A 32 1.56 -1.22 -1.99
N LEU A 33 1.48 -1.49 -0.68
CA LEU A 33 0.44 -0.98 0.19
C LEU A 33 1.03 -0.53 1.53
N VAL A 34 0.48 0.54 2.08
CA VAL A 34 0.79 1.07 3.41
C VAL A 34 -0.52 1.36 4.13
N GLU A 35 -0.60 0.91 5.37
CA GLU A 35 -1.72 1.19 6.26
C GLU A 35 -1.65 2.64 6.79
N VAL A 36 -2.83 3.27 6.87
CA VAL A 36 -3.04 4.59 7.44
C VAL A 36 -3.81 4.41 8.76
N GLU A 37 -3.27 4.95 9.85
CA GLU A 37 -3.80 4.80 11.21
C GLU A 37 -4.84 5.89 11.55
N THR A 38 -4.54 7.16 11.29
CA THR A 38 -5.39 8.30 11.71
C THR A 38 -6.09 9.03 10.55
N GLY A 39 -5.76 8.65 9.32
CA GLY A 39 -6.34 9.19 8.08
C GLY A 39 -5.43 10.20 7.39
N LEU A 40 -5.58 10.30 6.07
CA LEU A 40 -4.87 11.27 5.23
C LEU A 40 -5.82 12.30 4.62
N SER A 41 -5.40 13.56 4.52
CA SER A 41 -6.15 14.55 3.72
C SER A 41 -6.17 14.17 2.24
N ASP A 42 -7.25 14.40 1.48
CA ASP A 42 -7.36 14.00 0.07
C ASP A 42 -6.15 14.42 -0.79
N ARG A 43 -5.65 15.64 -0.56
CA ARG A 43 -4.48 16.22 -1.25
C ARG A 43 -3.13 15.64 -0.81
N ALA A 44 -3.08 14.85 0.26
CA ALA A 44 -1.83 14.26 0.70
C ALA A 44 -1.27 13.32 -0.38
N LEU A 45 -2.09 12.69 -1.20
CA LEU A 45 -1.60 11.76 -2.22
C LEU A 45 -0.96 12.44 -3.44
N ASP A 46 -1.26 13.72 -3.69
CA ASP A 46 -0.74 14.46 -4.85
C ASP A 46 0.79 14.64 -4.82
N ALA A 47 1.40 14.57 -3.63
CA ALA A 47 2.83 14.72 -3.43
C ALA A 47 3.50 13.42 -2.92
N ALA A 48 2.84 12.27 -3.06
CA ALA A 48 3.41 11.00 -2.64
C ALA A 48 4.64 10.63 -3.50
N PRO A 49 5.64 9.92 -2.94
CA PRO A 49 6.86 9.55 -3.65
C PRO A 49 6.68 8.34 -4.60
N VAL A 50 5.45 8.02 -4.98
CA VAL A 50 5.08 6.87 -5.82
C VAL A 50 4.13 7.32 -6.91
N ALA A 51 4.14 6.64 -8.06
CA ALA A 51 3.21 6.91 -9.14
C ALA A 51 1.79 6.43 -8.80
N ASP A 52 0.79 7.24 -9.15
CA ASP A 52 -0.65 6.93 -9.04
C ASP A 52 -1.08 6.28 -7.70
N PRO A 53 -0.77 6.90 -6.54
CA PRO A 53 -1.24 6.40 -5.25
C PRO A 53 -2.77 6.45 -5.16
N GLN A 54 -3.36 5.36 -4.69
CA GLN A 54 -4.80 5.20 -4.54
C GLN A 54 -5.14 4.76 -3.13
N ARG A 55 -6.36 5.08 -2.69
CA ARG A 55 -6.86 4.67 -1.37
C ARG A 55 -7.79 3.49 -1.51
N LYS A 56 -7.78 2.65 -0.49
CA LYS A 56 -8.83 1.66 -0.28
C LYS A 56 -9.08 1.46 1.20
N ASN A 57 -10.34 1.32 1.53
CA ASN A 57 -10.76 0.92 2.86
C ASN A 57 -10.90 -0.60 2.88
N ARG A 58 -10.30 -1.25 3.88
CA ARG A 58 -10.45 -2.68 4.11
C ARG A 58 -11.04 -2.89 5.50
N PRO A 59 -12.06 -3.75 5.65
CA PRO A 59 -12.51 -4.16 6.97
C PRO A 59 -11.38 -4.91 7.67
N LYS A 60 -11.18 -4.65 8.97
CA LYS A 60 -10.36 -5.54 9.80
C LYS A 60 -10.99 -6.93 9.78
N ARG A 61 -10.16 -7.95 9.56
CA ARG A 61 -10.60 -9.35 9.41
C ARG A 61 -11.20 -9.96 10.68
N HIS A 62 -11.11 -9.27 11.82
CA HIS A 62 -11.50 -9.75 13.15
C HIS A 62 -12.30 -8.75 13.98
N GLU A 63 -12.58 -7.56 13.45
CA GLU A 63 -13.39 -6.55 14.15
C GLU A 63 -14.44 -6.07 13.16
N ASP A 64 -15.67 -6.53 13.35
CA ASP A 64 -16.89 -6.02 12.72
C ASP A 64 -17.05 -4.55 13.15
N GLU A 65 -16.37 -3.61 12.47
CA GLU A 65 -16.70 -2.17 12.32
C GLU A 65 -15.47 -1.29 12.07
N GLU A 66 -14.25 -1.74 12.35
CA GLU A 66 -13.05 -0.91 12.12
C GLU A 66 -12.50 -1.11 10.69
N TYR A 67 -12.81 -0.15 9.81
CA TYR A 67 -12.19 -0.05 8.50
C TYR A 67 -10.82 0.60 8.65
N ARG A 68 -9.78 -0.08 8.15
CA ARG A 68 -8.46 0.53 8.00
C ARG A 68 -8.29 1.06 6.60
N GLU A 69 -7.85 2.31 6.52
CA GLU A 69 -7.47 2.95 5.26
C GLU A 69 -6.09 2.41 4.85
N TRP A 70 -5.93 2.10 3.58
CA TRP A 70 -4.67 1.69 2.97
C TRP A 70 -4.41 2.54 1.75
N VAL A 71 -3.20 3.08 1.64
CA VAL A 71 -2.68 3.65 0.39
C VAL A 71 -1.99 2.55 -0.39
N TYR A 72 -2.23 2.46 -1.69
CA TYR A 72 -1.59 1.51 -2.57
C TYR A 72 -1.18 2.13 -3.90
N PHE A 73 -0.18 1.56 -4.55
CA PHE A 73 0.30 1.97 -5.86
C PHE A 73 0.69 0.75 -6.69
N GLY A 74 0.48 0.81 -8.00
CA GLY A 74 0.94 -0.21 -8.92
C GLY A 74 2.46 -0.16 -9.08
N TRP A 75 3.09 -1.32 -9.23
CA TRP A 75 4.52 -1.40 -9.51
C TRP A 75 4.72 -1.90 -10.94
N PRO A 76 5.32 -1.09 -11.83
CA PRO A 76 5.52 -1.45 -13.23
C PRO A 76 6.71 -2.41 -13.43
N ASP A 77 7.67 -2.41 -12.50
CA ASP A 77 8.90 -3.19 -12.60
C ASP A 77 8.78 -4.58 -11.99
N GLU A 78 9.63 -5.51 -12.40
CA GLU A 78 9.66 -6.87 -11.85
C GLU A 78 10.55 -6.98 -10.59
N GLU A 79 11.31 -5.91 -10.27
CA GLU A 79 12.29 -5.89 -9.18
C GLU A 79 11.64 -5.63 -7.81
N LEU A 80 11.60 -6.68 -6.99
CA LEU A 80 11.06 -6.65 -5.62
C LEU A 80 11.86 -5.80 -4.60
N PRO A 81 13.20 -5.69 -4.67
CA PRO A 81 13.96 -4.84 -3.74
C PRO A 81 13.52 -3.37 -3.83
N ASP A 82 13.41 -2.85 -5.05
CA ASP A 82 13.02 -1.47 -5.32
C ASP A 82 11.57 -1.20 -4.91
N LEU A 83 10.68 -2.18 -5.12
CA LEU A 83 9.31 -2.12 -4.62
C LEU A 83 9.27 -2.00 -3.08
N ARG A 84 10.10 -2.75 -2.36
CA ARG A 84 10.13 -2.67 -0.90
C ARG A 84 10.59 -1.30 -0.44
N GLU A 85 11.59 -0.72 -1.09
CA GLU A 85 12.07 0.63 -0.79
C GLU A 85 11.01 1.69 -1.11
N ALA A 86 10.32 1.57 -2.24
CA ALA A 86 9.20 2.44 -2.59
C ALA A 86 8.06 2.37 -1.56
N VAL A 87 7.71 1.17 -1.09
CA VAL A 87 6.71 0.98 -0.02
C VAL A 87 7.20 1.60 1.30
N ASN A 88 8.47 1.44 1.65
CA ASN A 88 9.03 2.08 2.85
C ASN A 88 8.99 3.61 2.73
N GLY A 89 9.38 4.17 1.59
CA GLY A 89 9.32 5.61 1.33
C GLY A 89 7.89 6.15 1.41
N LEU A 90 6.91 5.42 0.87
CA LEU A 90 5.50 5.75 1.04
C LEU A 90 5.09 5.69 2.52
N ALA A 91 5.57 4.72 3.30
CA ALA A 91 5.25 4.62 4.72
C ALA A 91 5.81 5.79 5.56
N GLU A 92 6.97 6.34 5.19
CA GLU A 92 7.48 7.57 5.80
C GLU A 92 6.64 8.76 5.39
N TYR A 93 6.28 8.86 4.11
CA TYR A 93 5.44 9.93 3.62
C TYR A 93 4.07 9.96 4.29
N VAL A 94 3.41 8.80 4.41
CA VAL A 94 2.12 8.66 5.10
C VAL A 94 2.28 9.10 6.55
N ARG A 95 3.36 8.70 7.22
CA ARG A 95 3.64 9.12 8.61
C ARG A 95 3.62 10.61 8.80
N ASP A 96 4.32 11.32 7.94
CA ASP A 96 4.53 12.76 8.08
C ASP A 96 3.28 13.56 7.69
N ARG A 97 2.26 12.92 7.10
CA ARG A 97 1.04 13.55 6.58
C ARG A 97 -0.25 13.09 7.27
N GLU A 98 -0.16 12.12 8.18
CA GLU A 98 -1.25 11.70 9.04
C GLU A 98 -1.61 12.78 10.08
N LEU A 99 -2.89 12.84 10.43
CA LEU A 99 -3.49 13.84 11.33
C LEU A 99 -3.38 13.45 12.80
#